data_AF-A0A3R7NLT7-F1
#
_entry.id   AF-A0A3R7NLT7-F1
#
_cell.length_a   1.000
_cell.length_b   1.000
_cell.length_c   1.000
_cell.angle_alpha   90.00
_cell.angle_beta   90.00
_cell.angle_gamma   90.00
#
_symmetry.space_group_name_H-M   'P 1'
#
loop_
_entity.id
_entity.type
_entity.pdbx_description
1 polymer ?
#
loop_
_entity_poly.entity_id
_entity_poly.type
_entity_poly.pdbx_seq_one_letter_code
_entity_poly.pdbx_strand_id
1 'polypeptide(L)'
;MSAKDRTSDFVGITVLFDTGHARPQIHRPLSRDARLAQQISDQLRQQELCLRELQELVGKKSIIGDDPSAQIGTLTDVLKKELGAVEKNIQMFQQTVNAQRGRHQQHHQAHFTIVCSSLKSRCAKSVKAFHVPCAPATHCGYPGA
;
A
#
# COMPACT_ATOMS: atom_id res chain seq x y z
N MET A 1 -16.33 -33.78 -30.74
CA MET A 1 -16.26 -33.76 -29.26
C MET A 1 -16.97 -32.50 -28.77
N SER A 2 -18.18 -32.66 -28.22
CA SER A 2 -19.05 -31.54 -27.84
C SER A 2 -18.74 -31.10 -26.41
N ALA A 3 -18.71 -29.80 -26.15
CA ALA A 3 -18.34 -29.17 -24.87
C ALA A 3 -19.20 -29.60 -23.66
N LYS A 4 -20.25 -30.41 -23.86
CA LYS A 4 -21.11 -30.96 -22.80
C LYS A 4 -20.45 -32.08 -21.97
N ASP A 5 -19.50 -32.84 -22.53
CA ASP A 5 -18.85 -33.94 -21.80
C ASP A 5 -17.97 -33.46 -20.63
N ARG A 6 -17.20 -32.40 -20.85
CA ARG A 6 -16.21 -31.91 -19.87
C ARG A 6 -16.83 -31.32 -18.60
N THR A 7 -18.06 -30.81 -18.68
CA THR A 7 -18.78 -30.29 -17.51
C THR A 7 -19.25 -31.43 -16.61
N SER A 8 -19.60 -32.59 -17.18
CA SER A 8 -20.00 -33.77 -16.41
C SER A 8 -18.83 -34.37 -15.64
N ASP A 9 -17.65 -34.43 -16.26
CA ASP A 9 -16.40 -34.87 -15.61
C ASP A 9 -16.04 -33.96 -14.44
N PHE A 10 -16.18 -32.64 -14.62
CA PHE A 10 -15.89 -31.67 -13.55
C PHE A 10 -16.84 -31.81 -12.36
N VAL A 11 -18.14 -32.05 -12.62
CA VAL A 11 -19.15 -32.28 -11.58
C VAL A 11 -18.87 -33.60 -10.84
N GLY A 12 -18.53 -34.67 -11.57
CA GLY A 12 -18.14 -35.96 -10.99
C GLY A 12 -16.91 -35.86 -10.09
N ILE A 13 -15.92 -35.05 -10.48
CA ILE A 13 -14.73 -34.75 -9.68
C ILE A 13 -15.11 -33.97 -8.41
N THR A 14 -15.98 -32.95 -8.48
CA THR A 14 -16.38 -32.20 -7.28
C THR A 14 -17.18 -33.02 -6.27
N VAL A 15 -17.98 -34.00 -6.71
CA VAL A 15 -18.72 -34.89 -5.80
C VAL A 15 -17.77 -35.80 -4.99
N LEU A 16 -16.62 -36.19 -5.57
CA LEU A 16 -15.56 -36.91 -4.84
C LEU A 16 -14.87 -36.03 -3.79
N PHE A 17 -14.81 -34.71 -3.99
CA PHE A 17 -14.27 -33.76 -3.01
C PHE A 17 -15.27 -33.36 -1.91
N ASP A 18 -16.58 -33.49 -2.16
CA ASP A 18 -17.63 -33.21 -1.17
C ASP A 18 -17.81 -34.38 -0.17
N THR A 19 -17.48 -35.61 -0.60
CA THR A 19 -17.49 -36.82 0.25
C THR A 19 -16.14 -37.15 0.87
N GLY A 20 -15.05 -36.53 0.41
CA GLY A 20 -13.72 -36.66 1.00
C GLY A 20 -13.52 -35.63 2.09
N HIS A 21 -13.43 -36.08 3.36
CA HIS A 21 -13.02 -35.32 4.55
C HIS A 21 -12.37 -33.97 4.21
N ALA A 22 -13.13 -32.88 4.34
CA ALA A 22 -12.61 -31.52 4.15
C ALA A 22 -11.35 -31.37 5.00
N ARG A 23 -10.19 -31.38 4.35
CA ARG A 23 -8.91 -31.18 5.02
C ARG A 23 -9.03 -29.82 5.69
N PRO A 24 -8.94 -29.71 7.03
CA PRO A 24 -9.02 -28.42 7.67
C PRO A 24 -7.97 -27.53 7.02
N GLN A 25 -8.41 -26.46 6.36
CA GLN A 25 -7.53 -25.42 5.85
C GLN A 25 -6.93 -24.77 7.08
N ILE A 26 -5.84 -25.35 7.58
CA ILE A 26 -5.06 -24.77 8.66
C ILE A 26 -4.55 -23.45 8.10
N HIS A 27 -5.11 -22.34 8.61
CA HIS A 27 -4.65 -21.00 8.28
C HIS A 27 -3.15 -20.95 8.58
N ARG A 28 -2.34 -21.06 7.53
CA ARG A 28 -0.89 -20.97 7.68
C ARG A 28 -0.59 -19.58 8.24
N PRO A 29 0.15 -19.47 9.36
CA PRO A 29 0.53 -18.17 9.87
C PRO A 29 1.27 -17.40 8.77
N LEU A 30 1.04 -16.09 8.71
CA LEU A 30 1.71 -15.21 7.74
C LEU A 30 3.22 -15.46 7.76
N SER A 31 3.87 -15.41 6.59
CA SER A 31 5.33 -15.42 6.55
C SER A 31 5.88 -14.17 7.26
N ARG A 32 7.15 -14.22 7.67
CA ARG A 32 7.82 -13.04 8.25
C ARG A 32 7.74 -11.83 7.30
N ASP A 33 7.95 -12.07 6.01
CA ASP A 33 7.91 -11.02 4.98
C ASP A 33 6.49 -10.49 4.76
N ALA A 34 5.47 -11.34 4.84
CA ALA A 34 4.07 -10.91 4.80
C ALA A 34 3.70 -10.02 5.99
N ARG A 35 4.17 -10.36 7.20
CA ARG A 35 3.97 -9.50 8.39
C ARG A 35 4.64 -8.13 8.21
N LEU A 36 5.88 -8.10 7.72
CA LEU A 36 6.59 -6.85 7.46
C LEU A 36 5.87 -6.00 6.41
N ALA A 37 5.45 -6.60 5.30
CA ALA A 37 4.69 -5.91 4.27
C ALA A 37 3.36 -5.34 4.81
N GLN A 38 2.67 -6.07 5.68
CA GLN A 38 1.45 -5.61 6.32
C GLN A 38 1.72 -4.42 7.25
N GLN A 39 2.76 -4.49 8.09
CA GLN A 39 3.16 -3.38 8.96
C GLN A 39 3.48 -2.10 8.17
N ILE A 40 4.22 -2.21 7.06
CA ILE A 40 4.50 -1.06 6.18
C ILE A 40 3.20 -0.53 5.55
N SER A 41 2.28 -1.43 5.18
CA SER A 41 0.97 -1.04 4.60
C SER A 41 0.11 -0.28 5.61
N ASP A 42 0.12 -0.69 6.87
CA ASP A 42 -0.60 -0.05 7.97
C ASP A 42 0.01 1.31 8.30
N GLN A 43 1.34 1.41 8.33
CA GLN A 43 2.05 2.69 8.48
C GLN A 43 1.67 3.66 7.34
N LEU A 44 1.71 3.21 6.08
CA LEU A 44 1.28 4.02 4.93
C LEU A 44 -0.17 4.49 5.06
N ARG A 45 -1.07 3.62 5.51
CA ARG A 45 -2.47 3.98 5.74
C ARG A 45 -2.60 5.10 6.77
N GLN A 46 -1.83 5.02 7.86
CA GLN A 46 -1.82 6.08 8.87
C GLN A 46 -1.30 7.41 8.30
N GLN A 47 -0.24 7.36 7.50
CA GLN A 47 0.30 8.57 6.85
C GLN A 47 -0.70 9.21 5.88
N GLU A 48 -1.44 8.39 5.13
CA GLU A 48 -2.48 8.88 4.22
C GLU A 48 -3.64 9.57 4.97
N LEU A 49 -3.98 9.11 6.18
CA LEU A 49 -4.97 9.78 7.02
C LEU A 49 -4.46 11.14 7.51
N CYS A 50 -3.23 11.18 8.03
CA CYS A 50 -2.60 12.44 8.45
C CYS A 50 -2.44 13.44 7.28
N LEU A 51 -2.17 12.96 6.05
CA LEU A 51 -2.13 13.81 4.86
C LEU A 51 -3.48 14.44 4.54
N ARG A 52 -4.57 13.69 4.68
CA ARG A 52 -5.93 14.24 4.47
C ARG A 52 -6.25 15.31 5.50
N GLU A 53 -5.93 15.06 6.77
CA GLU A 53 -6.11 16.03 7.84
C GLU A 53 -5.31 17.32 7.60
N LEU A 54 -4.05 17.20 7.17
CA LEU A 54 -3.22 18.35 6.79
C LEU A 54 -3.87 19.15 5.64
N GLN A 55 -4.36 18.46 4.61
CA GLN A 55 -5.05 19.10 3.48
C GLN A 55 -6.33 19.83 3.91
N GLU A 56 -7.11 19.25 4.82
CA GLU A 56 -8.31 19.89 5.38
C GLU A 56 -7.96 21.14 6.19
N LEU A 57 -6.91 21.09 7.02
CA LEU A 57 -6.46 22.24 7.81
C LEU A 57 -5.95 23.39 6.93
N VAL A 58 -5.18 23.07 5.88
CA VAL A 58 -4.73 24.05 4.89
C VAL A 58 -5.92 24.67 4.15
N GLY A 59 -6.92 23.85 3.78
CA GLY A 59 -8.16 24.33 3.15
C GLY A 59 -8.97 25.26 4.07
N LYS A 60 -9.12 24.89 5.35
CA LYS A 60 -9.86 25.69 6.36
C LYS A 60 -9.16 27.01 6.66
N LYS A 61 -7.82 27.03 6.74
CA LYS A 61 -7.03 28.27 6.88
C LYS A 61 -7.36 29.29 5.79
N SER A 62 -7.57 28.83 4.56
CA SER A 62 -7.92 29.69 3.43
C SER A 62 -9.35 30.27 3.50
N ILE A 63 -10.24 29.71 4.32
CA ILE A 63 -11.68 30.02 4.32
C ILE A 63 -12.12 30.78 5.58
N ILE A 64 -11.66 30.35 6.76
CA ILE A 64 -12.26 30.74 8.05
C ILE A 64 -11.42 31.80 8.78
N GLY A 65 -10.15 32.01 8.39
CA GLY A 65 -9.29 33.03 9.00
C GLY A 65 -8.82 32.72 10.43
N ASP A 66 -9.23 31.57 11.00
CA ASP A 66 -8.57 30.97 12.16
C ASP A 66 -7.15 30.58 11.75
N ASP A 67 -6.17 30.66 12.66
CA ASP A 67 -4.76 30.40 12.34
C ASP A 67 -4.29 29.00 12.79
N PRO A 68 -4.54 27.94 12.00
CA PRO A 68 -4.06 26.59 12.31
C PRO A 68 -2.56 26.40 12.02
N SER A 69 -1.77 27.47 11.86
CA SER A 69 -0.36 27.38 11.44
C SER A 69 0.50 26.50 12.36
N ALA A 70 0.26 26.52 13.67
CA ALA A 70 0.97 25.65 14.61
C ALA A 70 0.63 24.16 14.43
N GLN A 71 -0.65 23.85 14.18
CA GLN A 71 -1.12 22.47 13.94
C GLN A 71 -0.61 21.96 12.59
N ILE A 72 -0.67 22.80 11.55
CA ILE A 72 -0.11 22.52 10.22
C ILE A 72 1.39 22.24 10.33
N GLY A 73 2.16 23.07 11.06
CA GLY A 73 3.59 22.87 11.27
C GLY A 73 3.89 21.53 11.95
N THR A 74 3.17 21.24 13.04
CA THR A 74 3.33 19.98 13.78
C THR A 74 3.02 18.76 12.92
N LEU A 75 1.87 18.74 12.21
CA LEU A 75 1.50 17.64 11.32
C LEU A 75 2.48 17.49 10.16
N THR A 76 2.98 18.60 9.63
CA THR A 76 3.98 18.60 8.54
C THR A 76 5.28 17.93 8.99
N ASP A 77 5.78 18.24 10.18
CA ASP A 77 7.02 17.66 10.70
C ASP A 77 6.87 16.18 11.04
N VAL A 78 5.72 15.78 11.60
CA VAL A 78 5.37 14.37 11.82
C VAL A 78 5.35 13.62 10.48
N LEU A 79 4.64 14.14 9.48
CA LEU A 79 4.54 13.52 8.15
C LEU A 79 5.90 13.38 7.46
N LYS A 80 6.78 14.40 7.53
CA LYS A 80 8.14 14.31 6.97
C LYS A 80 8.94 13.17 7.60
N LYS A 81 8.92 13.09 8.93
CA LYS A 81 9.66 12.05 9.67
C LYS A 81 9.13 10.66 9.35
N GLU A 82 7.81 10.49 9.37
CA GLU A 82 7.18 9.20 9.19
C GLU A 82 7.24 8.71 7.73
N LEU A 83 7.02 9.58 6.73
CA LEU A 83 7.20 9.22 5.33
C LEU A 83 8.65 8.78 5.05
N GLY A 84 9.63 9.47 5.63
CA GLY A 84 11.04 9.07 5.55
C GLY A 84 11.33 7.72 6.24
N ALA A 85 10.67 7.44 7.36
CA ALA A 85 10.80 6.15 8.04
C ALA A 85 10.17 5.00 7.22
N VAL A 86 8.99 5.23 6.63
CA VAL A 86 8.31 4.27 5.75
C VAL A 86 9.17 3.95 4.52
N GLU A 87 9.77 4.96 3.89
CA GLU A 87 10.66 4.75 2.75
C GLU A 87 11.85 3.86 3.13
N LYS A 88 12.51 4.10 4.28
CA LYS A 88 13.59 3.25 4.79
C LYS A 88 13.12 1.82 5.04
N ASN A 89 11.95 1.63 5.63
CA ASN A 89 11.37 0.30 5.86
C ASN A 89 11.12 -0.45 4.55
N ILE A 90 10.62 0.24 3.51
CA ILE A 90 10.44 -0.33 2.17
C ILE A 90 11.78 -0.74 1.55
N GLN A 91 12.82 0.08 1.71
CA GLN A 91 14.17 -0.25 1.22
C GLN A 91 14.75 -1.48 1.93
N MET A 92 14.64 -1.56 3.26
CA MET A 92 15.06 -2.74 4.03
C MET A 92 14.27 -4.00 3.65
N PHE A 93 12.97 -3.85 3.42
CA PHE A 93 12.12 -4.94 2.96
C PHE A 93 12.57 -5.46 1.59
N GLN A 94 12.82 -4.56 0.63
CA GLN A 94 13.36 -4.93 -0.68
C GLN A 94 14.68 -5.69 -0.57
N GLN A 95 15.62 -5.23 0.27
CA GLN A 95 16.90 -5.90 0.48
C GLN A 95 16.71 -7.31 1.03
N THR A 96 15.79 -7.49 1.99
CA THR A 96 15.44 -8.78 2.58
C THR A 96 14.90 -9.75 1.52
N VAL A 97 13.97 -9.28 0.68
CA VAL A 97 13.38 -10.09 -0.41
C VAL A 97 14.44 -10.45 -1.46
N ASN A 98 15.37 -9.54 -1.77
CA ASN A 98 16.43 -9.77 -2.75
C ASN A 98 17.54 -10.70 -2.27
N ALA A 99 17.77 -10.76 -0.95
CA ALA A 99 18.75 -11.64 -0.33
C ALA A 99 18.32 -13.12 -0.38
N GLN A 100 17.02 -13.40 -0.53
CA GLN A 100 16.50 -14.74 -0.67
C GLN A 100 16.77 -15.27 -2.09
N ARG A 101 17.82 -16.09 -2.24
CA ARG A 101 18.21 -16.72 -3.51
C ARG A 101 18.10 -18.25 -3.41
N GLY A 102 17.36 -18.86 -4.34
CA GLY A 102 17.25 -20.31 -4.48
C GLY A 102 16.07 -20.73 -5.36
N ARG A 103 16.17 -21.87 -6.07
CA ARG A 103 15.11 -22.35 -6.98
C ARG A 103 13.75 -22.52 -6.30
N HIS A 104 13.74 -22.93 -5.02
CA HIS A 104 12.53 -23.08 -4.21
C HIS A 104 11.92 -21.76 -3.71
N GLN A 105 12.61 -20.62 -3.89
CA GLN A 105 12.16 -19.31 -3.38
C GLN A 105 11.73 -18.34 -4.49
N GLN A 106 11.75 -18.75 -5.76
CA GLN A 106 11.42 -17.87 -6.89
C GLN A 106 9.99 -17.32 -6.81
N HIS A 107 9.00 -18.15 -6.49
CA HIS A 107 7.61 -17.69 -6.33
C HIS A 107 7.44 -16.71 -5.17
N HIS A 108 8.10 -16.98 -4.04
CA HIS A 108 8.08 -16.11 -2.86
C HIS A 108 8.73 -14.76 -3.18
N GLN A 109 9.92 -14.78 -3.78
CA GLN A 109 10.64 -13.59 -4.20
C GLN A 109 9.84 -12.78 -5.23
N ALA A 110 9.25 -13.43 -6.23
CA ALA A 110 8.42 -12.76 -7.25
C ALA A 110 7.21 -12.07 -6.60
N HIS A 111 6.49 -12.77 -5.72
CA HIS A 111 5.36 -12.21 -4.99
C HIS A 111 5.77 -10.97 -4.19
N PHE A 112 6.81 -11.07 -3.37
CA PHE A 112 7.22 -9.94 -2.52
C PHE A 112 7.93 -8.82 -3.27
N THR A 113 8.47 -9.08 -4.46
CA THR A 113 8.95 -8.03 -5.38
C THR A 113 7.80 -7.17 -5.89
N ILE A 114 6.66 -7.78 -6.24
CA ILE A 114 5.45 -7.06 -6.64
C ILE A 114 4.90 -6.25 -5.46
N VAL A 115 4.83 -6.86 -4.28
CA VAL A 115 4.40 -6.17 -3.05
C VAL A 115 5.29 -4.96 -2.77
N CYS A 116 6.62 -5.13 -2.85
CA CYS A 116 7.54 -4.02 -2.64
C CYS A 116 7.34 -2.89 -3.68
N SER A 117 7.10 -3.24 -4.93
CA SER A 117 6.83 -2.26 -6.00
C SER A 117 5.54 -1.48 -5.75
N SER A 118 4.49 -2.16 -5.28
CA SER A 118 3.23 -1.53 -4.87
C SER A 118 3.42 -0.57 -3.69
N LEU A 119 4.15 -0.99 -2.65
CA LEU A 119 4.46 -0.15 -1.49
C LEU A 119 5.27 1.09 -1.87
N LYS A 120 6.29 0.94 -2.74
CA LYS A 120 7.07 2.07 -3.29
C LYS A 120 6.18 3.06 -4.04
N SER A 121 5.32 2.57 -4.93
CA SER A 121 4.40 3.42 -5.70
C SER A 121 3.44 4.19 -4.79
N ARG A 122 2.86 3.50 -3.78
CA ARG A 122 1.96 4.12 -2.80
C ARG A 122 2.68 5.17 -1.95
N CYS A 123 3.88 4.87 -1.45
CA CYS A 123 4.72 5.83 -0.73
C CYS A 123 5.05 7.06 -1.59
N ALA A 124 5.45 6.86 -2.85
CA ALA A 124 5.74 7.96 -3.78
C ALA A 124 4.51 8.84 -4.04
N LYS A 125 3.30 8.25 -4.11
CA LYS A 125 2.05 9.01 -4.21
C LYS A 125 1.81 9.86 -2.95
N SER A 126 1.99 9.29 -1.76
CA SER A 126 1.86 10.03 -0.50
C SER A 126 2.87 11.17 -0.40
N VAL A 127 4.12 10.94 -0.80
CA VAL A 127 5.15 11.99 -0.87
C VAL A 127 4.78 13.09 -1.87
N LYS A 128 4.25 12.74 -3.05
CA LYS A 128 3.75 13.75 -4.00
C LYS A 128 2.59 14.56 -3.41
N ALA A 129 1.61 13.88 -2.82
CA ALA A 129 0.46 14.51 -2.17
C ALA A 129 0.83 15.37 -0.97
N PHE A 130 1.98 15.11 -0.33
CA PHE A 130 2.54 15.96 0.72
C PHE A 130 3.15 17.27 0.17
N HIS A 131 3.78 17.22 -1.01
CA HIS A 131 4.37 18.41 -1.63
C HIS A 131 3.33 19.35 -2.27
N VAL A 132 2.22 18.81 -2.80
CA VAL A 132 1.13 19.60 -3.44
C VAL A 132 0.52 20.69 -2.54
N PRO A 133 0.12 20.42 -1.27
CA PRO A 133 -0.43 21.44 -0.37
C PRO A 133 0.62 22.46 0.12
N CYS A 134 1.91 22.27 -0.19
CA CYS A 134 2.99 23.18 0.15
C CYS A 134 3.42 24.09 -1.02
N ALA A 135 2.81 23.93 -2.20
CA ALA A 135 2.95 24.94 -3.26
C ALA A 135 2.12 26.18 -2.84
N PRO A 136 2.71 27.38 -2.76
CA PRO A 136 1.92 28.58 -2.56
C PRO A 136 0.90 28.65 -3.70
N ALA A 137 -0.34 29.00 -3.34
CA ALA A 137 -1.38 29.34 -4.31
C ALA A 137 -0.99 30.61 -5.07
N THR A 138 0.07 30.57 -5.88
CA THR A 138 0.28 31.52 -6.96
C THR A 138 -0.55 31.03 -8.13
N HIS A 139 -1.74 31.61 -8.25
CA HIS A 139 -2.32 32.06 -9.51
C HIS A 139 -1.77 31.34 -10.77
N CYS A 140 -2.32 30.17 -11.10
CA CYS A 140 -2.39 29.78 -12.49
C CYS A 140 -3.63 30.45 -13.10
N GLY A 141 -3.52 31.77 -13.28
CA GLY A 141 -4.26 32.43 -14.35
C GLY A 141 -3.68 31.88 -15.66
N TYR A 142 -4.53 31.29 -16.48
CA TYR A 142 -4.25 31.17 -17.90
C TYR A 142 -4.24 32.59 -18.50
N PRO A 143 -3.16 33.09 -19.12
CA PRO A 143 -3.30 33.98 -20.23
C PRO A 143 -3.33 33.12 -21.49
N GLY A 144 -4.43 33.24 -22.24
CA GLY A 144 -4.44 32.82 -23.62
C GLY A 144 -3.40 33.61 -24.41
N ALA A 145 -2.67 32.90 -25.26
CA ALA A 145 -2.12 33.38 -26.52
C ALA A 145 -1.94 32.16 -27.43
#